data_AF-A0A2J6W3J5-F1
#
_entry.id   AF-A0A2J6W3J5-F1
#
_cell.length_a   1.000
_cell.length_b   1.000
_cell.length_c   1.000
_cell.angle_alpha   90.00
_cell.angle_beta   90.00
_cell.angle_gamma   90.00
#
_symmetry.space_group_name_H-M   'P 1'
#
loop_
_entity.id
_entity.type
_entity.pdbx_description
1 polymer ?
#
loop_
_entity_poly.entity_id
_entity_poly.type
_entity_poly.pdbx_seq_one_letter_code
_entity_poly.pdbx_strand_id
1 'polypeptide(L)'
;MKLNEERINEISDAIKDFGIYSILRLEENYDPQFKSIQNVSQRIGKNYSSAYSLLVSLVSYRLAMKGEDWWDCFSKYFSEKDIPKNYDELIKNVIDFINSCRGSIIGRENKIKRIKKVSLNARDLLIKILNEPNLILNEPNKIMKEISKALNSQEWRKTISFSIKMAYYAVKDRNELKPLLIKIPLPIDLRISCITYTSNLIDAESYKKILSSPKMAIYAWDCISEKSGVPQIHLDSLLWTIGWIPRNMGIKEGRKKVVDILKNISDEEKSEKIAEQFLIKECR
;
A
#
# COMPACT_ATOMS: atom_id res chain seq x y z
N MET A 1 6.40 -9.04 22.46
CA MET A 1 5.88 -7.77 21.91
C MET A 1 4.64 -7.42 22.68
N LYS A 2 4.50 -6.17 23.11
CA LYS A 2 3.34 -5.68 23.86
C LYS A 2 2.86 -4.36 23.24
N LEU A 3 1.56 -4.14 23.21
CA LEU A 3 0.99 -2.88 22.76
C LEU A 3 1.25 -1.78 23.78
N ASN A 4 1.47 -0.57 23.30
CA ASN A 4 1.52 0.62 24.12
C ASN A 4 0.22 1.41 23.93
N GLU A 5 -0.74 1.24 24.86
CA GLU A 5 -2.07 1.86 24.79
C GLU A 5 -2.04 3.39 24.85
N GLU A 6 -1.10 3.96 25.61
CA GLU A 6 -0.90 5.41 25.67
C GLU A 6 -0.51 5.94 24.28
N ARG A 7 0.49 5.30 23.65
CA ARG A 7 0.93 5.65 22.29
C ARG A 7 -0.17 5.46 21.25
N ILE A 8 -1.01 4.43 21.39
CA ILE A 8 -2.19 4.25 20.52
C ILE A 8 -3.08 5.49 20.58
N ASN A 9 -3.39 6.00 21.78
CA ASN A 9 -4.25 7.18 21.93
C ASN A 9 -3.59 8.44 21.34
N GLU A 10 -2.34 8.73 21.71
CA GLU A 10 -1.64 9.94 21.25
C GLU A 10 -1.45 9.97 19.72
N ILE A 11 -1.12 8.82 19.11
CA ILE A 11 -1.01 8.71 17.65
C ILE A 11 -2.39 8.82 17.00
N SER A 12 -3.42 8.23 17.59
CA SER A 12 -4.79 8.32 17.07
C SER A 12 -5.29 9.76 17.06
N ASP A 13 -5.03 10.52 18.13
CA ASP A 13 -5.42 11.93 18.24
C ASP A 13 -4.66 12.78 17.23
N ALA A 14 -3.34 12.59 17.08
CA ALA A 14 -2.55 13.30 16.08
C ALA A 14 -3.03 13.02 14.64
N ILE A 15 -3.38 11.77 14.32
CA ILE A 15 -3.93 11.40 13.00
C ILE A 15 -5.33 11.99 12.80
N LYS A 16 -6.17 11.96 13.83
CA LYS A 16 -7.53 12.53 13.80
C LYS A 16 -7.47 14.03 13.52
N ASP A 17 -6.59 14.74 14.21
CA ASP A 17 -6.34 16.16 14.02
C ASP A 17 -5.79 16.46 12.62
N PHE A 18 -4.86 15.63 12.14
CA PHE A 18 -4.30 15.74 10.78
C PHE A 18 -5.39 15.58 9.70
N GLY A 19 -6.35 14.69 9.94
CA GLY A 19 -7.59 14.55 9.19
C GLY A 19 -7.46 13.69 7.92
N ILE A 20 -8.54 12.97 7.62
CA ILE A 20 -8.61 12.06 6.46
C ILE A 20 -8.34 12.78 5.13
N TYR A 21 -8.83 14.00 4.94
CA TYR A 21 -8.67 14.73 3.68
C TYR A 21 -7.21 15.09 3.39
N SER A 22 -6.42 15.41 4.43
CA SER A 22 -4.98 15.63 4.30
C SER A 22 -4.26 14.34 3.89
N ILE A 23 -4.71 13.19 4.40
CA ILE A 23 -4.18 11.87 4.04
C ILE A 23 -4.53 11.50 2.60
N LEU A 24 -5.76 11.76 2.15
CA LEU A 24 -6.15 11.55 0.75
C LEU A 24 -5.35 12.47 -0.20
N ARG A 25 -5.01 13.70 0.23
CA ARG A 25 -4.12 14.57 -0.55
C ARG A 25 -2.67 14.06 -0.57
N LEU A 26 -2.19 13.43 0.51
CA LEU A 26 -0.88 12.74 0.51
C LEU A 26 -0.87 11.62 -0.53
N GLU A 27 -1.92 10.80 -0.59
CA GLU A 27 -2.06 9.74 -1.59
C GLU A 27 -1.89 10.28 -3.01
N GLU A 28 -2.61 11.34 -3.35
CA GLU A 28 -2.63 11.85 -4.72
C GLU A 28 -1.36 12.58 -5.11
N ASN A 29 -0.77 13.34 -4.18
CA ASN A 29 0.30 14.28 -4.48
C ASN A 29 1.70 13.72 -4.23
N TYR A 30 1.85 12.76 -3.30
CA TYR A 30 3.16 12.28 -2.85
C TYR A 30 3.41 10.79 -3.13
N ASP A 31 2.39 9.96 -3.35
CA ASP A 31 2.58 8.55 -3.64
C ASP A 31 2.91 8.32 -5.14
N PRO A 32 4.16 7.96 -5.51
CA PRO A 32 4.52 7.72 -6.90
C PRO A 32 3.79 6.52 -7.51
N GLN A 33 3.29 5.60 -6.66
CA GLN A 33 2.56 4.41 -7.08
C GLN A 33 1.15 4.81 -7.54
N PHE A 34 0.52 5.76 -6.84
CA PHE A 34 -0.76 6.35 -7.27
C PHE A 34 -0.62 6.98 -8.65
N LYS A 35 0.40 7.83 -8.85
CA LYS A 35 0.66 8.46 -10.16
C LYS A 35 0.86 7.43 -11.26
N SER A 36 1.68 6.41 -11.01
CA SER A 36 1.99 5.34 -11.97
C SER A 36 0.74 4.57 -12.41
N ILE A 37 -0.12 4.23 -11.44
CA ILE A 37 -1.35 3.49 -11.71
C ILE A 37 -2.37 4.36 -12.43
N GLN A 38 -2.49 5.64 -12.05
CA GLN A 38 -3.38 6.59 -12.72
C GLN A 38 -3.00 6.80 -14.19
N ASN A 39 -1.71 6.86 -14.52
CA ASN A 39 -1.25 6.96 -15.90
C ASN A 39 -1.74 5.77 -16.75
N VAL A 40 -1.65 4.55 -16.19
CA VAL A 40 -2.15 3.34 -16.87
C VAL A 40 -3.66 3.39 -17.00
N SER A 41 -4.39 3.72 -15.92
CA SER A 41 -5.84 3.85 -15.93
C SER A 41 -6.37 4.82 -16.98
N GLN A 42 -5.69 5.96 -17.17
CA GLN A 42 -6.02 6.94 -18.21
C GLN A 42 -5.77 6.44 -19.64
N ARG A 43 -4.85 5.48 -19.84
CA ARG A 43 -4.46 4.99 -21.16
C ARG A 43 -5.27 3.78 -21.60
N ILE A 44 -5.48 2.82 -20.71
CA ILE A 44 -6.10 1.53 -21.05
C ILE A 44 -7.44 1.30 -20.33
N GLY A 45 -7.90 2.26 -19.53
CA GLY A 45 -9.15 2.18 -18.77
C GLY A 45 -9.00 1.55 -17.38
N LYS A 46 -9.96 1.90 -16.51
CA LYS A 46 -10.01 1.45 -15.10
C LYS A 46 -10.04 -0.08 -14.98
N ASN A 47 -10.82 -0.76 -15.83
CA ASN A 47 -10.94 -2.22 -15.86
C ASN A 47 -9.59 -2.94 -15.97
N TYR A 48 -8.84 -2.66 -17.03
CA TYR A 48 -7.54 -3.31 -17.26
C TYR A 48 -6.50 -2.83 -16.25
N SER A 49 -6.49 -1.53 -15.92
CA SER A 49 -5.57 -0.99 -14.91
C SER A 49 -5.80 -1.64 -13.54
N SER A 50 -7.04 -1.89 -13.11
CA SER A 50 -7.34 -2.57 -11.85
C SER A 50 -6.84 -4.01 -11.85
N ALA A 51 -7.09 -4.76 -12.92
CA ALA A 51 -6.63 -6.14 -13.04
C ALA A 51 -5.08 -6.22 -13.03
N TYR A 52 -4.41 -5.35 -13.79
CA TYR A 52 -2.95 -5.28 -13.80
C TYR A 52 -2.38 -4.85 -12.46
N SER A 53 -2.90 -3.79 -11.85
CA SER A 53 -2.45 -3.34 -10.52
C SER A 53 -2.61 -4.43 -9.48
N LEU A 54 -3.74 -5.16 -9.47
CA LEU A 54 -3.97 -6.27 -8.55
C LEU A 54 -2.92 -7.38 -8.75
N LEU A 55 -2.77 -7.87 -9.98
CA LEU A 55 -1.87 -8.99 -10.29
C LEU A 55 -0.39 -8.63 -10.03
N VAL A 56 0.05 -7.45 -10.45
CA VAL A 56 1.43 -6.98 -10.27
C VAL A 56 1.75 -6.77 -8.79
N SER A 57 0.79 -6.28 -8.00
CA SER A 57 0.98 -6.11 -6.55
C SER A 57 1.23 -7.42 -5.83
N LEU A 58 0.59 -8.51 -6.25
CA LEU A 58 0.78 -9.84 -5.67
C LEU A 58 2.22 -10.35 -5.81
N VAL A 59 2.98 -9.83 -6.76
CA VAL A 59 4.39 -10.14 -7.02
C VAL A 59 5.35 -9.01 -6.65
N SER A 60 4.85 -7.92 -6.09
CA SER A 60 5.61 -6.75 -5.65
C SER A 60 6.30 -7.00 -4.29
N TYR A 61 7.13 -8.02 -4.22
CA TYR A 61 7.91 -8.39 -3.04
C TYR A 61 9.32 -8.84 -3.43
N ARG A 62 10.28 -8.62 -2.52
CA ARG A 62 11.71 -8.91 -2.74
C ARG A 62 12.16 -8.37 -4.10
N LEU A 63 11.91 -7.08 -4.33
CA LEU A 63 12.27 -6.42 -5.58
C LEU A 63 13.78 -6.17 -5.62
N ALA A 64 14.37 -6.24 -6.82
CA ALA A 64 15.79 -5.91 -7.06
C ALA A 64 16.04 -4.40 -7.31
N MET A 65 15.09 -3.56 -6.89
CA MET A 65 15.03 -2.11 -7.05
C MET A 65 14.07 -1.52 -6.01
N LYS A 66 13.94 -0.18 -5.98
CA LYS A 66 12.95 0.49 -5.13
C LYS A 66 11.53 0.19 -5.62
N GLY A 67 10.56 0.27 -4.72
CA GLY A 67 9.15 0.01 -5.08
C GLY A 67 8.63 1.04 -6.07
N GLU A 68 9.06 2.29 -5.92
CA GLU A 68 8.76 3.41 -6.79
C GLU A 68 9.22 3.14 -8.23
N ASP A 69 10.47 2.69 -8.41
CA ASP A 69 11.02 2.35 -9.73
C ASP A 69 10.28 1.17 -10.38
N TRP A 70 9.80 0.22 -9.58
CA TRP A 70 9.01 -0.91 -10.06
C TRP A 70 7.63 -0.48 -10.60
N TRP A 71 6.98 0.47 -9.92
CA TRP A 71 5.71 1.03 -10.38
C TRP A 71 5.88 1.99 -11.55
N ASP A 72 7.03 2.68 -11.68
CA ASP A 72 7.38 3.42 -12.89
C ASP A 72 7.58 2.47 -14.10
N CYS A 73 8.29 1.35 -13.90
CA CYS A 73 8.38 0.24 -14.84
C CYS A 73 6.99 -0.24 -15.30
N PHE A 74 6.09 -0.45 -14.34
CA PHE A 74 4.69 -0.84 -14.59
C PHE A 74 3.98 0.20 -15.45
N SER A 75 4.08 1.47 -15.08
CA SER A 75 3.43 2.57 -15.81
C SER A 75 3.89 2.61 -17.26
N LYS A 76 5.20 2.58 -17.51
CA LYS A 76 5.78 2.62 -18.86
C LYS A 76 5.33 1.42 -19.68
N TYR A 77 5.48 0.21 -19.12
CA TYR A 77 5.15 -1.02 -19.83
C TYR A 77 3.68 -1.10 -20.23
N PHE A 78 2.74 -0.84 -19.32
CA PHE A 78 1.32 -1.03 -19.60
C PHE A 78 0.67 0.17 -20.31
N SER A 79 1.26 1.37 -20.23
CA SER A 79 0.73 2.54 -20.97
C SER A 79 1.02 2.47 -22.48
N GLU A 80 2.01 1.69 -22.89
CA GLU A 80 2.40 1.47 -24.29
C GLU A 80 1.73 0.24 -24.91
N LYS A 81 0.90 -0.48 -24.15
CA LYS A 81 0.22 -1.70 -24.62
C LYS A 81 -1.15 -1.39 -25.17
N ASP A 82 -1.50 -2.11 -26.24
CA ASP A 82 -2.87 -2.21 -26.70
C ASP A 82 -3.74 -2.90 -25.64
N ILE A 83 -5.03 -2.59 -25.68
CA ILE A 83 -6.03 -3.26 -24.86
C ILE A 83 -6.05 -4.75 -25.20
N PRO A 84 -5.90 -5.67 -24.21
CA PRO A 84 -5.94 -7.10 -24.45
C PRO A 84 -7.25 -7.55 -25.09
N LYS A 85 -7.15 -8.39 -26.13
CA LYS A 85 -8.30 -8.94 -26.86
C LYS A 85 -9.04 -9.99 -26.05
N ASN A 86 -8.36 -10.65 -25.11
CA ASN A 86 -8.93 -11.68 -24.26
C ASN A 86 -8.17 -11.81 -22.94
N TYR A 87 -8.71 -12.66 -22.06
CA TYR A 87 -8.16 -12.93 -20.74
C TYR A 87 -6.73 -13.50 -20.78
N ASP A 88 -6.43 -14.39 -21.73
CA ASP A 88 -5.12 -15.03 -21.80
C ASP A 88 -4.03 -14.02 -22.21
N GLU A 89 -4.37 -13.09 -23.11
CA GLU A 89 -3.49 -11.97 -23.47
C GLU A 89 -3.24 -11.04 -22.29
N LEU A 90 -4.24 -10.78 -21.44
CA LEU A 90 -4.07 -10.02 -20.21
C LEU A 90 -3.04 -10.70 -19.28
N ILE A 91 -3.18 -12.00 -19.04
CA ILE A 91 -2.25 -12.75 -18.18
C ILE A 91 -0.86 -12.83 -18.81
N LYS A 92 -0.78 -13.00 -20.14
CA LYS A 92 0.48 -12.96 -20.89
C LYS A 92 1.19 -11.62 -20.70
N ASN A 93 0.49 -10.50 -20.84
CA ASN A 93 1.08 -9.17 -20.63
C ASN A 93 1.66 -9.01 -19.22
N VAL A 94 1.02 -9.56 -18.18
CA VAL A 94 1.57 -9.55 -16.81
C VAL A 94 2.83 -10.39 -16.69
N ILE A 95 2.86 -11.58 -17.30
CA ILE A 95 4.05 -12.45 -17.31
C ILE A 95 5.19 -11.79 -18.08
N ASP A 96 4.90 -11.18 -19.23
CA ASP A 96 5.88 -10.49 -20.06
C ASP A 96 6.45 -9.25 -19.33
N PHE A 97 5.61 -8.50 -18.61
CA PHE A 97 6.07 -7.43 -17.71
C PHE A 97 7.02 -7.95 -16.62
N ILE A 98 6.67 -9.07 -15.98
CA ILE A 98 7.53 -9.72 -15.00
C ILE A 98 8.85 -10.16 -15.66
N ASN A 99 8.88 -10.57 -16.92
CA ASN A 99 10.12 -10.92 -17.59
C ASN A 99 10.97 -9.70 -17.98
N SER A 100 10.33 -8.58 -18.33
CA SER A 100 11.00 -7.40 -18.87
C SER A 100 11.61 -6.50 -17.80
N CYS A 101 10.90 -6.23 -16.70
CA CYS A 101 11.41 -5.28 -15.70
C CYS A 101 12.39 -5.95 -14.71
N ARG A 102 13.58 -5.34 -14.51
CA ARG A 102 14.63 -5.77 -13.58
C ARG A 102 14.14 -6.07 -12.17
N GLY A 103 13.12 -5.35 -11.68
CA GLY A 103 12.66 -5.48 -10.30
C GLY A 103 12.19 -6.89 -9.93
N SER A 104 11.79 -7.69 -10.90
CA SER A 104 11.30 -9.05 -10.70
C SER A 104 12.39 -10.13 -10.63
N ILE A 105 13.65 -9.82 -10.98
CA ILE A 105 14.76 -10.80 -11.14
C ILE A 105 14.83 -11.78 -9.96
N ILE A 106 14.75 -11.26 -8.74
CA ILE A 106 14.78 -12.08 -7.53
C ILE A 106 13.49 -12.89 -7.44
N GLY A 107 13.62 -14.22 -7.52
CA GLY A 107 12.51 -15.15 -7.41
C GLY A 107 11.49 -15.04 -8.54
N ARG A 108 11.92 -14.61 -9.74
CA ARG A 108 11.06 -14.39 -10.92
C ARG A 108 10.15 -15.58 -11.20
N GLU A 109 10.68 -16.80 -11.22
CA GLU A 109 9.89 -18.01 -11.49
C GLU A 109 8.77 -18.20 -10.46
N ASN A 110 9.04 -17.93 -9.18
CA ASN A 110 8.04 -18.02 -8.12
C ASN A 110 6.95 -16.93 -8.29
N LYS A 111 7.34 -15.73 -8.75
CA LYS A 111 6.39 -14.67 -9.10
C LYS A 111 5.49 -15.09 -10.26
N ILE A 112 6.06 -15.65 -11.33
CA ILE A 112 5.30 -16.17 -12.48
C ILE A 112 4.37 -17.31 -12.06
N LYS A 113 4.86 -18.30 -11.29
CA LYS A 113 4.02 -19.38 -10.73
C LYS A 113 2.87 -18.84 -9.90
N ARG A 114 3.11 -17.78 -9.12
CA ARG A 114 2.08 -17.10 -8.34
C ARG A 114 1.01 -16.46 -9.23
N ILE A 115 1.40 -15.76 -10.30
CA ILE A 115 0.44 -15.21 -11.28
C ILE A 115 -0.37 -16.32 -11.93
N LYS A 116 0.29 -17.39 -12.41
CA LYS A 116 -0.40 -18.54 -13.02
C LYS A 116 -1.44 -19.14 -12.06
N LYS A 117 -1.07 -19.33 -10.79
CA LYS A 117 -1.97 -19.85 -9.75
C LYS A 117 -3.22 -18.96 -9.58
N VAL A 118 -3.05 -17.64 -9.46
CA VAL A 118 -4.19 -16.71 -9.36
C VAL A 118 -5.01 -16.68 -10.63
N SER A 119 -4.36 -16.66 -11.80
CA SER A 119 -5.03 -16.59 -13.09
C SER A 119 -5.95 -17.79 -13.35
N LEU A 120 -5.63 -18.95 -12.77
CA LEU A 120 -6.45 -20.15 -12.86
C LEU A 120 -7.53 -20.16 -11.77
N ASN A 121 -7.12 -19.97 -10.51
CA ASN A 121 -8.00 -20.19 -9.36
C ASN A 121 -8.93 -19.01 -9.04
N ALA A 122 -8.67 -17.82 -9.59
CA ALA A 122 -9.49 -16.62 -9.43
C ALA A 122 -9.89 -16.03 -10.80
N ARG A 123 -10.01 -16.88 -11.83
CA ARG A 123 -10.35 -16.45 -13.19
C ARG A 123 -11.65 -15.66 -13.24
N ASP A 124 -12.71 -16.20 -12.63
CA ASP A 124 -14.04 -15.57 -12.67
C ASP A 124 -14.07 -14.22 -11.97
N LEU A 125 -13.34 -14.09 -10.85
CA LEU A 125 -13.13 -12.82 -10.16
C LEU A 125 -12.44 -11.80 -11.08
N LEU A 126 -11.35 -12.20 -11.73
CA LEU A 126 -10.59 -11.31 -12.61
C LEU A 126 -11.43 -10.87 -13.81
N ILE A 127 -12.23 -11.77 -14.41
CA ILE A 127 -13.20 -11.42 -15.45
C ILE A 127 -14.26 -10.46 -14.91
N LYS A 128 -14.77 -10.68 -13.69
CA LYS A 128 -15.71 -9.76 -13.06
C LYS A 128 -15.11 -8.37 -12.88
N ILE A 129 -13.85 -8.25 -12.44
CA ILE A 129 -13.14 -6.96 -12.32
C ILE A 129 -13.00 -6.27 -13.69
N LEU A 130 -12.77 -7.03 -14.77
CA LEU A 130 -12.66 -6.48 -16.12
C LEU A 130 -13.98 -5.90 -16.63
N ASN A 131 -15.10 -6.51 -16.25
CA ASN A 131 -16.44 -6.04 -16.64
C ASN A 131 -16.93 -4.93 -15.69
N GLU A 132 -16.58 -5.00 -14.41
CA GLU A 132 -17.09 -4.14 -13.34
C GLU A 132 -15.95 -3.69 -12.40
N PRO A 133 -15.07 -2.74 -12.81
CA PRO A 133 -13.95 -2.29 -11.98
C PRO A 133 -14.39 -1.72 -10.62
N ASN A 134 -15.58 -1.12 -10.54
CA ASN A 134 -16.13 -0.59 -9.29
C ASN A 134 -16.35 -1.67 -8.21
N LEU A 135 -16.27 -2.96 -8.57
CA LEU A 135 -16.21 -4.05 -7.60
C LEU A 135 -15.08 -3.85 -6.57
N ILE A 136 -13.96 -3.24 -6.97
CA ILE A 136 -12.85 -2.91 -6.06
C ILE A 136 -13.31 -1.98 -4.92
N LEU A 137 -14.23 -1.05 -5.20
CA LEU A 137 -14.77 -0.12 -4.21
C LEU A 137 -15.86 -0.77 -3.36
N ASN A 138 -16.73 -1.57 -4.01
CA ASN A 138 -17.96 -2.07 -3.40
C ASN A 138 -17.76 -3.38 -2.61
N GLU A 139 -16.91 -4.29 -3.08
CA GLU A 139 -16.70 -5.62 -2.49
C GLU A 139 -15.21 -5.95 -2.18
N PRO A 140 -14.35 -5.02 -1.73
CA PRO A 140 -12.90 -5.27 -1.60
C PRO A 140 -12.54 -6.43 -0.67
N ASN A 141 -13.31 -6.65 0.39
CA ASN A 141 -13.11 -7.77 1.32
C ASN A 141 -13.33 -9.13 0.63
N LYS A 142 -14.29 -9.20 -0.28
CA LYS A 142 -14.57 -10.42 -1.05
C LYS A 142 -13.44 -10.70 -2.04
N ILE A 143 -12.95 -9.67 -2.73
CA ILE A 143 -11.78 -9.77 -3.61
C ILE A 143 -10.58 -10.27 -2.82
N MET A 144 -10.32 -9.68 -1.64
CA MET A 144 -9.24 -10.08 -0.76
C MET A 144 -9.33 -11.57 -0.36
N LYS A 145 -10.53 -12.02 0.03
CA LYS A 145 -10.83 -13.41 0.40
C LYS A 145 -10.65 -14.39 -0.76
N GLU A 146 -11.11 -14.04 -1.95
CA GLU A 146 -10.98 -14.89 -3.13
C GLU A 146 -9.52 -15.00 -3.59
N ILE A 147 -8.77 -13.89 -3.57
CA ILE A 147 -7.34 -13.89 -3.87
C ILE A 147 -6.53 -14.67 -2.83
N SER A 148 -6.87 -14.53 -1.53
CA SER A 148 -6.21 -15.29 -0.47
C SER A 148 -6.44 -16.80 -0.61
N LYS A 149 -7.69 -17.20 -0.91
CA LYS A 149 -8.07 -18.59 -1.21
C LYS A 149 -7.33 -19.12 -2.43
N ALA A 150 -7.33 -18.38 -3.54
CA ALA A 150 -6.65 -18.77 -4.78
C ALA A 150 -5.16 -19.04 -4.57
N LEU A 151 -4.53 -18.31 -3.64
CA LEU A 151 -3.13 -18.45 -3.30
C LEU A 151 -2.84 -19.44 -2.17
N ASN A 152 -3.86 -19.94 -1.47
CA ASN A 152 -3.73 -20.64 -0.19
C ASN A 152 -2.89 -19.82 0.81
N SER A 153 -3.31 -18.57 1.03
CA SER A 153 -2.62 -17.61 1.88
C SER A 153 -3.60 -16.91 2.81
N GLN A 154 -3.08 -16.12 3.74
CA GLN A 154 -3.88 -15.39 4.71
C GLN A 154 -4.16 -13.98 4.19
N GLU A 155 -5.38 -13.47 4.40
CA GLU A 155 -5.81 -12.15 3.92
C GLU A 155 -4.91 -11.01 4.44
N TRP A 156 -4.45 -11.09 5.68
CA TRP A 156 -3.56 -10.10 6.31
C TRP A 156 -2.14 -10.07 5.73
N ARG A 157 -1.77 -11.00 4.82
CA ARG A 157 -0.45 -10.98 4.20
C ARG A 157 -0.30 -9.70 3.39
N LYS A 158 0.81 -8.99 3.60
CA LYS A 158 1.06 -7.68 2.99
C LYS A 158 0.80 -7.61 1.48
N THR A 159 1.15 -8.64 0.71
CA THR A 159 0.98 -8.59 -0.76
C THR A 159 -0.49 -8.74 -1.18
N ILE A 160 -1.32 -9.36 -0.33
CA ILE A 160 -2.77 -9.47 -0.56
C ILE A 160 -3.42 -8.12 -0.24
N SER A 161 -3.23 -7.57 0.96
CA SER A 161 -3.82 -6.27 1.30
C SER A 161 -3.31 -5.13 0.42
N PHE A 162 -2.00 -5.11 0.12
CA PHE A 162 -1.40 -4.16 -0.81
C PHE A 162 -2.01 -4.28 -2.22
N SER A 163 -2.34 -5.49 -2.70
CA SER A 163 -2.96 -5.65 -4.02
C SER A 163 -4.34 -5.00 -4.13
N ILE A 164 -5.11 -4.98 -3.05
CA ILE A 164 -6.38 -4.28 -3.04
C ILE A 164 -6.18 -2.77 -3.03
N LYS A 165 -5.20 -2.26 -2.26
CA LYS A 165 -4.85 -0.83 -2.26
C LYS A 165 -4.45 -0.34 -3.66
N MET A 166 -3.62 -1.10 -4.37
CA MET A 166 -3.17 -0.72 -5.72
C MET A 166 -4.30 -0.85 -6.76
N ALA A 167 -5.19 -1.84 -6.61
CA ALA A 167 -6.40 -1.90 -7.44
C ALA A 167 -7.34 -0.72 -7.16
N TYR A 168 -7.46 -0.28 -5.90
CA TYR A 168 -8.22 0.90 -5.50
C TYR A 168 -7.65 2.15 -6.18
N TYR A 169 -6.32 2.32 -6.20
CA TYR A 169 -5.68 3.41 -6.92
C TYR A 169 -6.00 3.43 -8.42
N ALA A 170 -6.37 2.32 -9.04
CA ALA A 170 -6.73 2.29 -10.46
C ALA A 170 -8.17 2.78 -10.72
N VAL A 171 -9.08 2.60 -9.75
CA VAL A 171 -10.50 2.97 -9.90
C VAL A 171 -10.83 4.34 -9.32
N LYS A 172 -10.07 4.78 -8.31
CA LYS A 172 -10.21 6.08 -7.67
C LYS A 172 -9.95 7.19 -8.69
N ASP A 173 -10.85 8.16 -8.79
CA ASP A 173 -10.61 9.35 -9.59
C ASP A 173 -9.72 10.36 -8.87
N ARG A 174 -8.88 11.06 -9.63
CA ARG A 174 -8.10 12.18 -9.12
C ARG A 174 -9.04 13.27 -8.64
N ASN A 175 -8.68 13.93 -7.54
CA ASN A 175 -9.44 14.95 -6.83
C ASN A 175 -10.77 14.47 -6.23
N GLU A 176 -11.14 13.20 -6.39
CA GLU A 176 -12.23 12.61 -5.63
C GLU A 176 -11.70 12.27 -4.22
N LEU A 177 -11.80 13.25 -3.31
CA LEU A 177 -11.40 13.13 -1.91
C LEU A 177 -12.43 12.33 -1.09
N LYS A 178 -12.91 11.21 -1.63
CA LYS A 178 -13.86 10.32 -0.96
C LYS A 178 -13.09 9.14 -0.38
N PRO A 179 -13.08 8.95 0.95
CA PRO A 179 -12.37 7.84 1.57
C PRO A 179 -13.07 6.51 1.27
N LEU A 180 -12.26 5.47 1.11
CA LEU A 180 -12.69 4.10 1.03
C LEU A 180 -12.84 3.55 2.46
N LEU A 181 -14.09 3.52 2.95
CA LEU A 181 -14.42 3.07 4.31
C LEU A 181 -14.43 1.54 4.41
N ILE A 182 -13.25 0.93 4.30
CA ILE A 182 -13.11 -0.52 4.30
C ILE A 182 -12.04 -0.98 5.28
N LYS A 183 -12.29 -2.15 5.87
CA LYS A 183 -11.37 -2.80 6.80
C LYS A 183 -10.43 -3.74 6.06
N ILE A 184 -9.38 -3.16 5.47
CA ILE A 184 -8.26 -3.92 4.90
C ILE A 184 -7.05 -3.83 5.83
N PRO A 185 -6.42 -4.97 6.19
CA PRO A 185 -5.23 -4.96 7.03
C PRO A 185 -4.07 -4.16 6.42
N LEU A 186 -3.44 -3.30 7.23
CA LEU A 186 -2.28 -2.52 6.81
C LEU A 186 -1.14 -3.44 6.32
N PRO A 187 -0.58 -3.21 5.12
CA PRO A 187 0.48 -4.05 4.57
C PRO A 187 1.84 -3.79 5.24
N ILE A 188 2.10 -4.43 6.39
CA ILE A 188 3.34 -4.23 7.15
C ILE A 188 4.58 -4.62 6.32
N ASP A 189 5.33 -3.61 5.90
CA ASP A 189 6.61 -3.72 5.22
C ASP A 189 7.76 -3.17 6.09
N LEU A 190 8.94 -2.96 5.48
CA LEU A 190 10.11 -2.44 6.17
C LEU A 190 9.93 -1.01 6.70
N ARG A 191 9.22 -0.14 5.96
CA ARG A 191 9.00 1.26 6.35
C ARG A 191 7.99 1.32 7.49
N ILE A 192 6.89 0.58 7.35
CA ILE A 192 5.84 0.55 8.37
C ILE A 192 6.34 -0.12 9.65
N SER A 193 7.14 -1.19 9.56
CA SER A 193 7.73 -1.80 10.75
C SER A 193 8.67 -0.84 11.48
N CYS A 194 9.45 -0.04 10.74
CA CYS A 194 10.28 1.00 11.32
C CYS A 194 9.45 2.07 12.03
N ILE A 195 8.42 2.63 11.39
CA ILE A 195 7.54 3.61 12.06
C ILE A 195 6.89 3.02 13.31
N THR A 196 6.38 1.79 13.20
CA THR A 196 5.72 1.11 14.33
C THR A 196 6.70 0.98 15.50
N TYR A 197 7.98 0.74 15.21
CA TYR A 197 9.03 0.74 16.21
C TYR A 197 9.34 2.14 16.74
N THR A 198 9.61 3.12 15.88
CA THR A 198 10.10 4.47 16.27
C THR A 198 9.06 5.31 17.00
N SER A 199 7.79 5.06 16.74
CA SER A 199 6.64 5.67 17.45
C SER A 199 6.37 5.02 18.81
N ASN A 200 7.13 3.97 19.15
CA ASN A 200 6.95 3.15 20.35
C ASN A 200 5.54 2.54 20.48
N LEU A 201 4.85 2.36 19.35
CA LEU A 201 3.50 1.78 19.29
C LEU A 201 3.48 0.33 19.81
N ILE A 202 4.57 -0.40 19.56
CA ILE A 202 4.79 -1.75 20.08
C ILE A 202 6.13 -1.79 20.78
N ASP A 203 6.11 -2.30 22.01
CA ASP A 203 7.32 -2.70 22.71
C ASP A 203 7.87 -3.98 22.08
N ALA A 204 8.90 -3.81 21.25
CA ALA A 204 9.59 -4.86 20.51
C ALA A 204 11.09 -4.61 20.59
N GLU A 205 11.88 -5.69 20.51
CA GLU A 205 13.35 -5.61 20.54
C GLU A 205 13.92 -4.84 19.33
N SER A 206 13.29 -4.96 18.17
CA SER A 206 13.69 -4.26 16.93
C SER A 206 12.53 -4.19 15.92
N TYR A 207 12.66 -3.31 14.92
CA TYR A 207 11.72 -3.26 13.80
C TYR A 207 11.67 -4.59 13.02
N LYS A 208 12.77 -5.37 13.00
CA LYS A 208 12.84 -6.68 12.34
C LYS A 208 11.92 -7.71 13.01
N LYS A 209 11.73 -7.62 14.33
CA LYS A 209 10.78 -8.48 15.05
C LYS A 209 9.33 -8.18 14.64
N ILE A 210 8.99 -6.89 14.49
CA ILE A 210 7.69 -6.47 13.96
C ILE A 210 7.50 -6.97 12.52
N LEU A 211 8.51 -6.81 11.66
CA LEU A 211 8.44 -7.25 10.25
C LEU A 211 8.23 -8.76 10.10
N SER A 212 8.88 -9.57 10.96
CA SER A 212 8.78 -11.03 10.93
C SER A 212 7.50 -11.56 11.59
N SER A 213 6.86 -10.79 12.47
CA SER A 213 5.64 -11.18 13.20
C SER A 213 4.60 -10.04 13.22
N PRO A 214 4.03 -9.67 12.05
CA PRO A 214 3.32 -8.39 11.88
C PRO A 214 1.94 -8.33 12.53
N LYS A 215 1.38 -9.45 13.01
CA LYS A 215 -0.02 -9.50 13.50
C LYS A 215 -0.33 -8.47 14.58
N MET A 216 0.61 -8.26 15.52
CA MET A 216 0.41 -7.26 16.58
C MET A 216 0.47 -5.84 16.04
N ALA A 217 1.33 -5.56 15.05
CA ALA A 217 1.36 -4.26 14.36
C ALA A 217 0.06 -4.00 13.60
N ILE A 218 -0.42 -5.00 12.86
CA ILE A 218 -1.71 -4.91 12.16
C ILE A 218 -2.84 -4.58 13.14
N TYR A 219 -2.87 -5.26 14.29
CA TYR A 219 -3.86 -4.98 15.33
C TYR A 219 -3.71 -3.58 15.94
N ALA A 220 -2.49 -3.14 16.23
CA ALA A 220 -2.24 -1.79 16.76
C ALA A 220 -2.73 -0.70 15.80
N TRP A 221 -2.46 -0.87 14.50
CA TRP A 221 -2.94 0.05 13.45
C TRP A 221 -4.45 -0.06 13.23
N ASP A 222 -5.07 -1.21 13.52
CA ASP A 222 -6.54 -1.35 13.55
C ASP A 222 -7.16 -0.50 14.65
N CYS A 223 -6.61 -0.58 15.88
CA CYS A 223 -7.07 0.26 16.98
C CYS A 223 -6.91 1.75 16.67
N ILE A 224 -5.77 2.15 16.06
CA ILE A 224 -5.55 3.54 15.62
C ILE A 224 -6.57 3.93 14.54
N SER A 225 -6.83 3.06 13.57
CA SER A 225 -7.80 3.31 12.51
C SER A 225 -9.20 3.56 13.07
N GLU A 226 -9.63 2.74 14.03
CA GLU A 226 -10.93 2.88 14.69
C GLU A 226 -11.03 4.17 15.52
N LYS A 227 -9.99 4.49 16.31
CA LYS A 227 -9.97 5.69 17.17
C LYS A 227 -9.84 7.00 16.40
N SER A 228 -9.02 7.03 15.36
CA SER A 228 -8.81 8.23 14.53
C SER A 228 -9.91 8.45 13.49
N GLY A 229 -10.70 7.43 13.17
CA GLY A 229 -11.68 7.45 12.09
C GLY A 229 -11.06 7.39 10.68
N VAL A 230 -9.76 7.09 10.58
CA VAL A 230 -9.05 6.97 9.29
C VAL A 230 -8.85 5.49 8.96
N PRO A 231 -9.43 4.97 7.86
CA PRO A 231 -9.22 3.58 7.44
C PRO A 231 -7.75 3.21 7.24
N GLN A 232 -7.35 1.99 7.63
CA GLN A 232 -5.97 1.50 7.53
C GLN A 232 -5.37 1.62 6.12
N ILE A 233 -6.18 1.41 5.08
CA ILE A 233 -5.73 1.55 3.69
C ILE A 233 -5.20 2.96 3.37
N HIS A 234 -5.77 3.98 4.03
CA HIS A 234 -5.34 5.37 3.90
C HIS A 234 -4.19 5.72 4.84
N LEU A 235 -4.17 5.15 6.05
CA LEU A 235 -3.03 5.28 6.95
C LEU A 235 -1.72 4.86 6.27
N ASP A 236 -1.74 3.79 5.48
CA ASP A 236 -0.59 3.32 4.70
C ASP A 236 0.11 4.45 3.93
N SER A 237 -0.65 5.40 3.41
CA SER A 237 -0.14 6.49 2.57
C SER A 237 0.65 7.53 3.39
N LEU A 238 0.17 7.87 4.59
CA LEU A 238 0.92 8.68 5.55
C LEU A 238 2.20 7.95 6.00
N LEU A 239 2.04 6.68 6.40
CA LEU A 239 3.14 5.86 6.92
C LEU A 239 4.23 5.62 5.89
N TRP A 240 3.85 5.37 4.64
CA TRP A 240 4.78 5.12 3.55
C TRP A 240 5.57 6.38 3.18
N THR A 241 4.92 7.55 3.24
CA THR A 241 5.53 8.86 2.96
C THR A 241 6.63 9.20 3.96
N ILE A 242 6.40 8.95 5.26
CA ILE A 242 7.35 9.34 6.32
C ILE A 242 8.25 8.18 6.77
N GLY A 243 7.93 6.93 6.43
CA GLY A 243 8.54 5.75 7.06
C GLY A 243 9.95 5.39 6.61
N TRP A 244 10.48 6.06 5.60
CA TRP A 244 11.90 5.96 5.24
C TRP A 244 12.79 6.89 6.09
N ILE A 245 12.23 7.97 6.64
CA ILE A 245 12.94 9.00 7.39
C ILE A 245 13.69 8.44 8.61
N PRO A 246 13.03 7.72 9.55
CA PRO A 246 13.71 7.24 10.76
C PRO A 246 14.82 6.20 10.51
N ARG A 247 14.97 5.72 9.27
CA ARG A 247 16.05 4.81 8.86
C ARG A 247 17.29 5.53 8.36
N ASN A 248 17.10 6.74 7.85
CA ASN A 248 18.12 7.45 7.09
C ASN A 248 18.56 8.75 7.77
N MET A 249 17.81 9.21 8.77
CA MET A 249 18.00 10.49 9.44
C MET A 249 17.90 10.32 10.96
N GLY A 250 18.63 11.16 11.70
CA GLY A 250 18.48 11.26 13.14
C GLY A 250 17.13 11.87 13.53
N ILE A 251 16.69 11.69 14.77
CA ILE A 251 15.33 12.08 15.22
C ILE A 251 15.02 13.56 14.93
N LYS A 252 15.91 14.48 15.30
CA LYS A 252 15.70 15.93 15.13
C LYS A 252 15.57 16.34 13.66
N GLU A 253 16.48 15.86 12.82
CA GLU A 253 16.44 16.10 11.37
C GLU A 253 15.21 15.44 10.74
N GLY A 254 14.91 14.21 11.16
CA GLY A 254 13.76 13.46 10.67
C GLY A 254 12.44 14.16 10.98
N ARG A 255 12.27 14.69 12.19
CA ARG A 255 11.08 15.47 12.55
C ARG A 255 10.91 16.69 11.66
N LYS A 256 11.98 17.47 11.47
CA LYS A 256 11.97 18.62 10.55
C LYS A 256 11.57 18.19 9.14
N LYS A 257 12.12 17.07 8.65
CA LYS A 257 11.79 16.56 7.32
C LYS A 257 10.33 16.13 7.18
N VAL A 258 9.75 15.51 8.22
CA VAL A 258 8.31 15.19 8.26
C VAL A 258 7.49 16.46 8.16
N VAL A 259 7.78 17.48 8.97
CA VAL A 259 7.08 18.77 8.95
C VAL A 259 7.16 19.42 7.56
N ASP A 260 8.36 19.45 6.96
CA ASP A 260 8.58 20.02 5.63
C ASP A 260 7.77 19.35 4.53
N ILE A 261 7.50 18.04 4.65
CA ILE A 261 6.67 17.30 3.70
C ILE A 261 5.19 17.61 3.95
N LEU A 262 4.74 17.46 5.20
CA LEU A 262 3.32 17.49 5.56
C LEU A 262 2.71 18.90 5.54
N LYS A 263 3.50 19.95 5.80
CA LYS A 263 3.04 21.35 5.78
C LYS A 263 2.56 21.85 4.42
N ASN A 264 2.88 21.12 3.34
CA ASN A 264 2.38 21.45 2.00
C ASN A 264 0.92 21.00 1.81
N ILE A 265 0.36 20.23 2.75
CA ILE A 265 -0.94 19.58 2.63
C ILE A 265 -1.85 19.90 3.81
N SER A 266 -1.27 20.12 4.99
CA SER A 266 -1.93 20.47 6.24
C SER A 266 -1.21 21.64 6.91
N ASP A 267 -1.75 22.15 8.01
CA ASP A 267 -1.08 23.17 8.81
C ASP A 267 0.20 22.64 9.51
N GLU A 268 1.10 23.57 9.83
CA GLU A 268 2.41 23.27 10.41
C GLU A 268 2.26 22.64 11.80
N GLU A 269 1.33 23.13 12.63
CA GLU A 269 1.09 22.60 13.98
C GLU A 269 0.69 21.11 13.95
N LYS A 270 -0.26 20.71 13.08
CA LYS A 270 -0.61 19.29 12.91
C LYS A 270 0.56 18.48 12.37
N SER A 271 1.37 19.07 11.49
CA SER A 271 2.55 18.41 10.92
C SER A 271 3.62 18.15 11.98
N GLU A 272 3.82 19.09 12.90
CA GLU A 272 4.70 18.95 14.07
C GLU A 272 4.19 17.86 15.01
N LYS A 273 2.90 17.85 15.33
CA LYS A 273 2.26 16.80 16.13
C LYS A 273 2.53 15.41 15.52
N ILE A 274 2.31 15.22 14.22
CA ILE A 274 2.64 13.95 13.54
C ILE A 274 4.14 13.62 13.67
N ALA A 275 5.03 14.57 13.40
CA ALA A 275 6.47 14.33 13.51
C ALA A 275 6.89 13.87 14.91
N GLU A 276 6.36 14.50 15.96
CA GLU A 276 6.65 14.18 17.35
C GLU A 276 6.14 12.81 17.77
N GLN A 277 4.91 12.45 17.38
CA GLN A 277 4.31 11.18 17.75
C GLN A 277 4.94 9.97 17.03
N PHE A 278 5.50 10.17 15.83
CA PHE A 278 6.00 9.08 15.00
C PHE A 278 7.51 8.81 15.15
N LEU A 279 8.29 9.84 15.52
CA LEU A 279 9.75 9.76 15.63
C LEU A 279 10.17 10.05 17.07
N ILE A 280 10.14 9.03 17.93
CA ILE A 280 10.53 9.12 19.36
C ILE A 280 11.89 8.47 19.60
N LYS A 281 12.21 7.42 18.83
CA LYS A 281 13.50 6.74 18.85
C LYS A 281 13.97 6.42 17.44
N GLU A 282 15.26 6.14 17.28
CA GLU A 282 15.84 5.75 15.98
C GLU A 282 15.37 4.35 15.53
N CYS A 283 15.25 4.11 14.23
CA CYS A 283 14.95 2.76 13.74
C CYS A 283 16.23 1.89 13.74
N ARG A 284 16.39 1.06 14.77
CA ARG A 284 17.52 0.12 14.92
C ARG A 284 17.07 -1.34 14.81
#